data_AF-A0A4U1ZFY8-F1
#
_entry.id   AF-A0A4U1ZFY8-F1
#
_cell.length_a   1.000
_cell.length_b   1.000
_cell.length_c   1.000
_cell.angle_alpha   90.00
_cell.angle_beta   90.00
_cell.angle_gamma   90.00
#
_symmetry.space_group_name_H-M   'P 1'
#
loop_
_entity.id
_entity.type
_entity.pdbx_description
1 polymer ?
#
loop_
_entity_poly.entity_id
_entity_poly.type
_entity_poly.pdbx_seq_one_letter_code
_entity_poly.pdbx_strand_id
1 'polypeptide(L)'
;MKVGKLVQLLLPKVIEYCEQNDHTEFERLCDAGYSKRTFNINFPFLVEKGSLPSKSSKRYWTNIYLVRGKTVRACSQWYEKDAVWFVEYLQRIGIDYDESQLEGLLLDAKVTSKQKASFRSRKANSRYRGNAIGNAQNLLVRNVLSNLGSEQFSEEDWLETKAYFNHKCAYCGEAKELVTEHAIPINKVYLGEHKLGNLVPSCKECNSSKASKDFREFLDGSDDKIAVIESYMDKQNYVPLENNEQVQMILEMAYREVGAVAERYITIINELFVHEDDNDDQHL
;
A
#
# COMPACT_ATOMS: atom_id res chain seq x y z
N MET A 1 25.86 -2.96 10.73
CA MET A 1 24.71 -3.05 9.77
C MET A 1 25.15 -2.70 8.33
N LYS A 2 24.54 -3.26 7.27
CA LYS A 2 24.87 -2.86 5.86
C LYS A 2 24.38 -1.43 5.58
N VAL A 3 25.22 -0.58 4.97
CA VAL A 3 24.90 0.83 4.71
C VAL A 3 23.58 1.05 3.97
N GLY A 4 23.30 0.28 2.91
CA GLY A 4 22.04 0.44 2.17
C GLY A 4 20.81 0.16 3.04
N LYS A 5 20.94 -0.69 4.06
CA LYS A 5 19.86 -0.96 5.01
C LYS A 5 19.72 0.15 6.05
N LEU A 6 20.83 0.69 6.54
CA LEU A 6 20.86 1.90 7.39
C LEU A 6 20.15 3.07 6.68
N VAL A 7 20.50 3.31 5.42
CA VAL A 7 19.89 4.36 4.60
C VAL A 7 18.40 4.13 4.44
N GLN A 8 17.94 2.92 4.09
CA GLN A 8 16.50 2.63 3.97
C GLN A 8 15.73 2.88 5.27
N LEU A 9 16.33 2.60 6.43
CA LEU A 9 15.68 2.77 7.74
C LEU A 9 15.58 4.24 8.15
N LEU A 10 16.59 5.04 7.82
CA LEU A 10 16.65 6.45 8.21
C LEU A 10 16.15 7.41 7.12
N LEU A 11 15.95 6.94 5.90
CA LEU A 11 15.40 7.72 4.80
C LEU A 11 14.05 8.40 5.13
N PRO A 12 13.10 7.78 5.85
CA PRO A 12 11.88 8.47 6.27
C PRO A 12 12.16 9.73 7.11
N LYS A 13 13.14 9.70 8.02
CA LYS A 13 13.53 10.89 8.80
C LYS A 13 14.20 11.96 7.93
N VAL A 14 14.99 11.55 6.95
CA VAL A 14 15.60 12.48 5.97
C VAL A 14 14.52 13.15 5.11
N ILE A 15 13.49 12.40 4.71
CA ILE A 15 12.33 12.94 4.00
C ILE A 15 11.57 13.93 4.88
N GLU A 16 11.28 13.56 6.12
CA GLU A 16 10.62 14.44 7.09
C GLU A 16 11.40 15.76 7.28
N TYR A 17 12.73 15.69 7.40
CA TYR A 17 13.60 16.88 7.45
C TYR A 17 13.47 17.76 6.20
N CYS A 18 13.38 17.16 5.01
CA CYS A 18 13.17 17.91 3.76
C CYS A 18 11.80 18.60 3.71
N GLU A 19 10.82 18.08 4.43
CA GLU A 19 9.45 18.63 4.46
C GLU A 19 9.24 19.65 5.57
N GLN A 20 9.92 19.51 6.70
CA GLN A 20 9.65 20.32 7.90
C GLN A 20 10.76 21.33 8.23
N ASN A 21 12.01 21.07 7.82
CA ASN A 21 13.17 21.83 8.29
C ASN A 21 13.90 22.59 7.18
N ASP A 22 14.34 21.90 6.13
CA ASP A 22 15.02 22.53 4.99
C ASP A 22 14.42 22.05 3.66
N HIS A 23 13.51 22.85 3.14
CA HIS A 23 12.86 22.65 1.85
C HIS A 23 13.84 22.58 0.68
N THR A 24 14.97 23.28 0.75
CA THR A 24 16.00 23.29 -0.31
C THR A 24 16.85 22.03 -0.29
N GLU A 25 16.84 21.29 0.82
CA GLU A 25 17.58 20.03 0.93
C GLU A 25 17.06 18.99 -0.06
N PHE A 26 15.75 18.92 -0.29
CA PHE A 26 15.18 18.03 -1.31
C PHE A 26 15.76 18.27 -2.71
N GLU A 27 15.93 19.54 -3.09
CA GLU A 27 16.50 19.92 -4.39
C GLU A 27 17.98 19.50 -4.47
N ARG A 28 18.73 19.65 -3.38
CA ARG A 28 20.12 19.17 -3.28
C ARG A 28 20.20 17.65 -3.37
N LEU A 29 19.30 16.92 -2.71
CA LEU A 29 19.27 15.45 -2.78
C LEU A 29 18.87 14.92 -4.16
N CYS A 30 18.19 15.72 -4.97
CA CYS A 30 17.94 15.45 -6.39
C CYS A 30 19.16 15.76 -7.30
N ASP A 31 20.19 16.43 -6.80
CA ASP A 31 21.40 16.74 -7.57
C ASP A 31 22.46 15.62 -7.46
N ALA A 32 22.97 15.20 -8.62
CA ALA A 32 24.00 14.16 -8.69
C ALA A 32 25.35 14.64 -8.13
N GLY A 33 25.70 15.92 -8.34
CA GLY A 33 26.95 16.50 -7.86
C GLY A 33 26.98 16.60 -6.34
N TYR A 34 25.88 17.04 -5.74
CA TYR A 34 25.66 17.03 -4.30
C TYR A 34 25.72 15.62 -3.74
N SER A 35 25.04 14.66 -4.37
CA SER A 35 25.07 13.26 -3.94
C SER A 35 26.48 12.67 -3.98
N LYS A 36 27.31 13.07 -4.96
CA LYS A 36 28.71 12.68 -5.03
C LYS A 36 29.55 13.26 -3.90
N ARG A 37 29.37 14.54 -3.58
CA ARG A 37 30.14 15.22 -2.51
C ARG A 37 29.68 14.81 -1.11
N THR A 38 28.39 14.56 -0.93
CA THR A 38 27.79 14.29 0.38
C THR A 38 27.77 12.80 0.72
N PHE A 39 27.56 11.92 -0.26
CA PHE A 39 27.38 10.47 -0.04
C PHE A 39 28.40 9.59 -0.77
N ASN A 40 29.29 10.18 -1.57
CA ASN A 40 30.17 9.46 -2.50
C ASN A 40 29.44 8.65 -3.60
N ILE A 41 28.18 8.96 -3.89
CA ILE A 41 27.36 8.26 -4.89
C ILE A 41 27.37 9.02 -6.22
N ASN A 42 27.51 8.32 -7.35
CA ASN A 42 27.58 8.94 -8.68
C ASN A 42 26.21 9.30 -9.28
N PHE A 43 25.13 9.12 -8.53
CA PHE A 43 23.75 9.30 -8.97
C PHE A 43 23.01 10.15 -7.94
N PRO A 44 21.97 10.90 -8.34
CA PRO A 44 21.08 11.58 -7.41
C PRO A 44 20.59 10.65 -6.32
N PHE A 45 20.62 11.10 -5.08
CA PHE A 45 20.13 10.33 -3.95
C PHE A 45 18.62 10.11 -4.05
N LEU A 46 17.89 11.16 -4.43
CA LEU A 46 16.47 11.10 -4.77
C LEU A 46 16.27 11.41 -6.25
N VAL A 47 15.27 10.78 -6.86
CA VAL A 47 14.89 11.06 -8.25
C VAL A 47 13.39 10.97 -8.40
N GLU A 48 12.81 11.91 -9.15
CA GLU A 48 11.39 11.90 -9.47
C GLU A 48 11.04 10.74 -10.40
N LYS A 49 9.95 10.02 -10.09
CA LYS A 49 9.50 8.85 -10.85
C LYS A 49 9.17 9.20 -12.30
N GLY A 50 8.57 10.36 -12.55
CA GLY A 50 8.24 10.84 -13.89
C GLY A 50 9.47 11.14 -14.76
N SER A 51 10.60 11.47 -14.13
CA SER A 51 11.84 11.89 -14.81
C SER A 51 12.85 10.76 -15.02
N LEU A 52 12.48 9.51 -14.72
CA LEU A 52 13.38 8.35 -14.73
C LEU A 52 13.38 7.61 -16.08
N PRO A 53 14.50 7.60 -16.84
CA PRO A 53 14.63 6.75 -18.02
C PRO A 53 14.65 5.26 -17.63
N SER A 54 13.97 4.41 -18.41
CA SER A 54 13.84 2.97 -18.17
C SER A 54 15.18 2.24 -17.89
N LYS A 55 16.28 2.66 -18.54
CA LYS A 55 17.63 2.09 -18.35
C LYS A 55 18.26 2.40 -16.98
N SER A 56 17.89 3.51 -16.36
CA SER A 56 18.47 3.99 -15.09
C SER A 56 17.68 3.52 -13.87
N SER A 57 16.45 3.02 -14.06
CA SER A 57 15.56 2.59 -12.98
C SER A 57 16.14 1.49 -12.07
N LYS A 58 17.10 0.67 -12.55
CA LYS A 58 17.73 -0.40 -11.75
C LYS A 58 18.63 0.14 -10.62
N ARG A 59 19.04 1.41 -10.71
CA ARG A 59 19.95 2.07 -9.75
C ARG A 59 19.23 2.68 -8.55
N TYR A 60 17.91 2.53 -8.51
CA TYR A 60 17.03 3.06 -7.47
C TYR A 60 16.22 1.92 -6.87
N TRP A 61 15.91 2.00 -5.57
CA TRP A 61 14.99 1.05 -4.95
C TRP A 61 13.58 1.22 -5.52
N THR A 62 12.78 0.16 -5.44
CA THR A 62 11.42 0.13 -5.98
C THR A 62 10.42 0.92 -5.12
N ASN A 63 10.73 1.09 -3.83
CA ASN A 63 9.93 1.87 -2.89
C ASN A 63 9.80 3.31 -3.40
N ILE A 64 8.57 3.83 -3.33
CA ILE A 64 8.22 5.19 -3.74
C ILE A 64 7.95 5.99 -2.47
N TYR A 65 8.46 7.21 -2.45
CA TYR A 65 8.28 8.17 -1.38
C TYR A 65 7.62 9.41 -1.94
N LEU A 66 6.75 10.04 -1.17
CA LEU A 66 6.21 11.36 -1.47
C LEU A 66 7.08 12.38 -0.75
N VAL A 67 7.61 13.36 -1.48
CA VAL A 67 8.39 14.46 -0.89
C VAL A 67 7.95 15.75 -1.56
N ARG A 68 7.35 16.66 -0.78
CA ARG A 68 6.89 17.98 -1.28
C ARG A 68 5.99 17.87 -2.53
N GLY A 69 5.07 16.90 -2.53
CA GLY A 69 4.12 16.66 -3.62
C GLY A 69 4.69 15.94 -4.85
N LYS A 70 5.97 15.55 -4.83
CA LYS A 70 6.61 14.77 -5.90
C LYS A 70 6.83 13.33 -5.48
N THR A 71 6.52 12.39 -6.38
CA THR A 71 6.80 10.97 -6.15
C THR A 71 8.23 10.65 -6.55
N VAL A 72 9.04 10.21 -5.60
CA VAL A 72 10.47 9.96 -5.79
C VAL A 72 10.89 8.55 -5.41
N ARG A 73 12.03 8.13 -5.94
CA ARG A 73 12.74 6.90 -5.55
C ARG A 73 14.13 7.24 -5.04
N ALA A 74 14.62 6.45 -4.10
CA ALA A 74 15.95 6.62 -3.53
C ALA A 74 16.99 5.70 -4.19
N CYS A 75 18.23 6.18 -4.29
CA CYS A 75 19.33 5.46 -4.92
C CYS A 75 19.70 4.20 -4.13
N SER A 76 19.92 3.10 -4.85
CA SER A 76 20.29 1.79 -4.28
C SER A 76 21.79 1.51 -4.28
N GLN A 77 22.62 2.39 -4.86
CA GLN A 77 24.04 2.17 -5.13
C GLN A 77 24.95 2.54 -3.95
N TRP A 78 24.78 1.82 -2.82
CA TRP A 78 25.55 2.02 -1.60
C TRP A 78 26.55 0.88 -1.36
N TYR A 79 27.79 1.21 -1.00
CA TYR A 79 28.85 0.28 -0.63
C TYR A 79 29.37 0.56 0.78
N GLU A 80 30.00 -0.42 1.44
CA GLU A 80 30.39 -0.31 2.86
C GLU A 80 31.19 0.95 3.21
N LYS A 81 32.10 1.37 2.31
CA LYS A 81 32.90 2.60 2.45
C LYS A 81 32.06 3.89 2.46
N ASP A 82 30.84 3.85 1.93
CA ASP A 82 29.94 5.01 1.83
C ASP A 82 29.16 5.24 3.14
N ALA A 83 29.25 4.32 4.11
CA ALA A 83 28.55 4.44 5.39
C ALA A 83 28.94 5.71 6.16
N VAL A 84 30.24 6.01 6.22
CA VAL A 84 30.78 7.18 6.93
C VAL A 84 30.15 8.47 6.43
N TRP A 85 30.04 8.61 5.10
CA TRP A 85 29.45 9.77 4.44
C TRP A 85 27.98 9.97 4.79
N PHE A 86 27.21 8.88 4.88
CA PHE A 86 25.80 8.96 5.27
C PHE A 86 25.63 9.34 6.75
N VAL A 87 26.50 8.84 7.63
CA VAL A 87 26.46 9.19 9.05
C VAL A 87 26.83 10.66 9.28
N GLU A 88 27.89 11.13 8.63
CA GLU A 88 28.29 12.55 8.65
C GLU A 88 27.16 13.45 8.13
N TYR A 89 26.47 13.01 7.08
CA TYR A 89 25.30 13.71 6.57
C TYR A 89 24.18 13.82 7.62
N LEU A 90 23.80 12.71 8.26
CA LEU A 90 22.75 12.69 9.28
C LEU A 90 23.08 13.62 10.45
N GLN A 91 24.32 13.59 10.93
CA GLN A 91 24.80 14.50 11.97
C GLN A 91 24.69 15.96 11.53
N ARG A 92 25.06 16.27 10.29
CA ARG A 92 24.97 17.63 9.73
C ARG A 92 23.55 18.16 9.69
N ILE A 93 22.57 17.32 9.38
CA ILE A 93 21.15 17.72 9.36
C ILE A 93 20.45 17.54 10.72
N GLY A 94 21.20 17.16 11.77
CA GLY A 94 20.69 17.04 13.13
C GLY A 94 19.84 15.80 13.40
N ILE A 95 19.95 14.76 12.56
CA ILE A 95 19.28 13.48 12.79
C ILE A 95 20.21 12.60 13.61
N ASP A 96 19.90 12.48 14.91
CA ASP A 96 20.54 11.51 15.78
C ASP A 96 19.92 10.11 15.58
N TYR A 97 20.76 9.09 15.72
CA TYR A 97 20.33 7.70 15.67
C TYR A 97 21.14 6.85 16.64
N ASP A 98 20.43 6.05 17.43
CA ASP A 98 21.03 5.04 18.29
C ASP A 98 21.13 3.72 17.53
N GLU A 99 22.35 3.24 17.29
CA GLU A 99 22.60 1.99 16.58
C GLU A 99 21.95 0.79 17.28
N SER A 100 21.83 0.81 18.61
CA SER A 100 21.17 -0.24 19.39
C SER A 100 19.64 -0.24 19.20
N GLN A 101 19.02 0.93 19.09
CA GLN A 101 17.59 1.06 18.76
C GLN A 101 17.30 0.66 17.32
N LEU A 102 18.22 0.96 16.39
CA LEU A 102 18.14 0.47 15.02
C LEU A 102 18.31 -1.04 14.92
N GLU A 103 19.17 -1.64 15.75
CA GLU A 103 19.26 -3.10 15.85
C GLU A 103 18.00 -3.72 16.44
N GLY A 104 17.36 -3.07 17.43
CA GLY A 104 16.04 -3.44 17.94
C GLY A 104 14.95 -3.39 16.87
N LEU A 105 14.85 -2.27 16.13
CA LEU A 105 13.94 -2.14 14.98
C LEU A 105 14.27 -3.13 13.85
N LEU A 106 15.54 -3.49 13.69
CA LEU A 106 15.96 -4.53 12.74
C LEU A 106 15.64 -5.92 13.24
N LEU A 107 15.65 -6.18 14.54
CA LEU A 107 15.19 -7.44 15.14
C LEU A 107 13.68 -7.52 14.99
N ASP A 108 12.92 -6.46 15.26
CA ASP A 108 11.47 -6.39 15.04
C ASP A 108 11.12 -6.48 13.55
N ALA A 109 11.89 -5.82 12.68
CA ALA A 109 11.76 -5.91 11.22
C ALA A 109 12.23 -7.27 10.69
N LYS A 110 13.20 -7.94 11.32
CA LYS A 110 13.63 -9.31 10.99
C LYS A 110 12.73 -10.37 11.61
N VAL A 111 12.00 -10.07 12.68
CA VAL A 111 10.95 -10.92 13.26
C VAL A 111 9.71 -10.80 12.37
N THR A 112 9.30 -9.59 11.97
CA THR A 112 8.26 -9.39 10.95
C THR A 112 8.68 -9.81 9.55
N SER A 113 9.97 -9.75 9.18
CA SER A 113 10.47 -10.25 7.88
C SER A 113 10.84 -11.73 7.90
N LYS A 114 11.21 -12.35 9.03
CA LYS A 114 11.27 -13.81 9.19
C LYS A 114 9.86 -14.37 9.30
N GLN A 115 8.89 -13.64 9.84
CA GLN A 115 7.48 -13.96 9.68
C GLN A 115 7.09 -13.84 8.20
N LYS A 116 7.43 -12.76 7.47
CA LYS A 116 7.17 -12.68 6.00
C LYS A 116 7.98 -13.66 5.13
N ALA A 117 9.19 -14.04 5.52
CA ALA A 117 10.06 -14.96 4.77
C ALA A 117 9.87 -16.43 5.17
N SER A 118 9.41 -16.73 6.39
CA SER A 118 8.82 -18.03 6.74
C SER A 118 7.39 -18.16 6.17
N PHE A 119 6.74 -17.05 5.81
CA PHE A 119 5.54 -17.02 4.96
C PHE A 119 5.83 -17.20 3.46
N ARG A 120 7.09 -17.30 3.01
CA ARG A 120 7.38 -18.31 1.97
C ARG A 120 7.43 -19.65 2.68
N SER A 121 6.25 -20.12 3.04
CA SER A 121 6.12 -21.42 3.64
C SER A 121 6.71 -22.42 2.63
N ARG A 122 7.74 -23.15 3.06
CA ARG A 122 7.66 -24.60 2.85
C ARG A 122 6.24 -24.97 3.25
N LYS A 123 5.49 -25.56 2.32
CA LYS A 123 4.13 -26.14 2.34
C LYS A 123 3.69 -26.90 3.62
N ALA A 124 4.10 -26.47 4.80
CA ALA A 124 3.96 -27.20 6.05
C ALA A 124 2.73 -26.77 6.85
N ASN A 125 2.08 -25.63 6.51
CA ASN A 125 0.87 -25.17 7.20
C ASN A 125 -0.14 -24.41 6.32
N SER A 126 -0.04 -24.47 4.98
CA SER A 126 -1.20 -24.10 4.16
C SER A 126 -2.22 -25.22 4.30
N ARG A 127 -3.16 -25.09 5.24
CA ARG A 127 -4.32 -26.00 5.27
C ARG A 127 -4.95 -25.93 3.88
N TYR A 128 -4.99 -27.05 3.18
CA TYR A 128 -5.58 -27.11 1.84
C TYR A 128 -7.03 -26.62 1.94
N ARG A 129 -7.37 -25.55 1.19
CA ARG A 129 -8.68 -24.87 1.23
C ARG A 129 -9.08 -24.28 2.60
N GLY A 130 -8.12 -23.94 3.46
CA GLY A 130 -8.39 -23.21 4.71
C GLY A 130 -8.68 -21.72 4.49
N ASN A 131 -9.39 -21.11 5.44
CA ASN A 131 -9.66 -19.67 5.43
C ASN A 131 -8.41 -18.88 5.83
N ALA A 132 -7.89 -18.06 4.92
CA ALA A 132 -6.78 -17.16 5.22
C ALA A 132 -7.25 -16.01 6.13
N ILE A 133 -6.43 -15.65 7.13
CA ILE A 133 -6.68 -14.48 8.00
C ILE A 133 -6.89 -13.21 7.16
N GLY A 134 -6.14 -13.07 6.07
CA GLY A 134 -6.28 -11.98 5.11
C GLY A 134 -7.70 -11.82 4.54
N ASN A 135 -8.51 -12.88 4.45
CA ASN A 135 -9.90 -12.76 4.02
C ASN A 135 -10.73 -11.99 5.05
N ALA A 136 -10.56 -12.28 6.34
CA ALA A 136 -11.23 -11.57 7.43
C ALA A 136 -10.73 -10.11 7.53
N GLN A 137 -9.42 -9.89 7.38
CA GLN A 137 -8.85 -8.53 7.37
C GLN A 137 -9.43 -7.68 6.23
N ASN A 138 -9.50 -8.24 5.01
CA ASN A 138 -10.10 -7.55 3.87
C ASN A 138 -11.61 -7.36 4.04
N LEU A 139 -12.30 -8.31 4.68
CA LEU A 139 -13.73 -8.18 4.97
C LEU A 139 -14.00 -7.03 5.94
N LEU A 140 -13.14 -6.83 6.96
CA LEU A 140 -13.25 -5.67 7.85
C LEU A 140 -13.11 -4.37 7.08
N VAL A 141 -12.07 -4.24 6.24
CA VAL A 141 -11.86 -3.03 5.42
C VAL A 141 -13.08 -2.74 4.56
N ARG A 142 -13.64 -3.76 3.90
CA ARG A 142 -14.86 -3.61 3.10
C ARG A 142 -16.04 -3.19 3.94
N ASN A 143 -16.22 -3.80 5.11
CA ASN A 143 -17.33 -3.45 6.00
C ASN A 143 -17.25 -1.99 6.45
N VAL A 144 -16.06 -1.50 6.82
CA VAL A 144 -15.87 -0.09 7.18
C VAL A 144 -16.26 0.81 6.01
N LEU A 145 -15.64 0.63 4.84
CA LEU A 145 -15.90 1.45 3.65
C LEU A 145 -17.33 1.31 3.10
N SER A 146 -18.04 0.24 3.43
CA SER A 146 -19.44 0.04 3.08
C SER A 146 -20.42 0.74 4.03
N ASN A 147 -19.98 1.10 5.24
CA ASN A 147 -20.84 1.68 6.29
C ASN A 147 -20.33 3.07 6.72
N LEU A 148 -19.46 3.71 5.94
CA LEU A 148 -19.08 5.09 6.17
C LEU A 148 -20.23 6.04 5.83
N GLY A 149 -20.44 7.04 6.70
CA GLY A 149 -21.52 8.00 6.56
C GLY A 149 -22.89 7.45 6.98
N SER A 150 -23.94 8.17 6.61
CA SER A 150 -25.33 7.86 6.98
C SER A 150 -26.26 7.74 5.78
N GLU A 151 -25.70 7.66 4.58
CA GLU A 151 -26.46 7.60 3.34
C GLU A 151 -27.06 6.22 3.13
N GLN A 152 -28.24 6.19 2.49
CA GLN A 152 -28.95 4.97 2.17
C GLN A 152 -29.03 4.84 0.64
N PHE A 153 -28.85 3.62 0.15
CA PHE A 153 -28.98 3.28 -1.26
C PHE A 153 -30.19 2.36 -1.42
N SER A 154 -31.18 2.82 -2.18
CA SER A 154 -32.44 2.11 -2.43
C SER A 154 -32.46 1.48 -3.83
N GLU A 155 -33.49 0.66 -4.08
CA GLU A 155 -33.73 0.10 -5.42
C GLU A 155 -34.08 1.18 -6.45
N GLU A 156 -34.74 2.26 -6.03
CA GLU A 156 -35.06 3.40 -6.89
C GLU A 156 -33.78 4.11 -7.36
N ASP A 157 -32.85 4.37 -6.44
CA ASP A 157 -31.53 4.95 -6.78
C ASP A 157 -30.76 4.06 -7.78
N TRP A 158 -30.93 2.74 -7.67
CA TRP A 158 -30.34 1.80 -8.63
C TRP A 158 -30.98 1.88 -10.02
N LEU A 159 -32.30 2.03 -10.09
CA LEU A 159 -33.00 2.23 -11.35
C LEU A 159 -32.56 3.54 -12.03
N GLU A 160 -32.45 4.62 -11.26
CA GLU A 160 -31.95 5.91 -11.75
C GLU A 160 -30.50 5.82 -12.23
N THR A 161 -29.66 5.09 -11.49
CA THR A 161 -28.28 4.82 -11.88
C THR A 161 -28.23 4.08 -13.22
N LYS A 162 -29.00 3.01 -13.40
CA LYS A 162 -29.07 2.31 -14.69
C LYS A 162 -29.59 3.22 -15.80
N ALA A 163 -30.59 4.05 -15.52
CA ALA A 163 -31.14 5.00 -16.49
C ALA A 163 -30.09 6.03 -16.95
N TYR A 164 -29.27 6.55 -16.03
CA TYR A 164 -28.16 7.47 -16.35
C TYR A 164 -27.19 6.85 -17.36
N PHE A 165 -26.83 5.58 -17.18
CA PHE A 165 -25.96 4.85 -18.10
C PHE A 165 -26.71 4.23 -19.29
N ASN A 166 -27.93 4.69 -19.60
CA ASN A 166 -28.76 4.20 -20.71
C ASN A 166 -29.01 2.69 -20.68
N HIS A 167 -29.13 2.10 -19.48
CA HIS A 167 -29.27 0.66 -19.25
C HIS A 167 -28.15 -0.17 -19.92
N LYS A 168 -26.94 0.39 -20.00
CA LYS A 168 -25.75 -0.24 -20.58
C LYS A 168 -24.64 -0.35 -19.55
N CYS A 169 -23.69 -1.24 -19.82
CA CYS A 169 -22.49 -1.38 -19.01
C CYS A 169 -21.66 -0.08 -19.10
N ALA A 170 -21.30 0.50 -17.96
CA ALA A 170 -20.46 1.69 -17.85
C ALA A 170 -19.09 1.52 -18.51
N TYR A 171 -18.61 0.26 -18.62
CA TYR A 171 -17.30 -0.04 -19.18
C TYR A 171 -17.32 -0.36 -20.68
N CYS A 172 -18.08 -1.36 -21.12
CA CYS A 172 -18.08 -1.73 -22.54
C CYS A 172 -19.06 -0.90 -23.37
N GLY A 173 -20.09 -0.32 -22.77
CA GLY A 173 -21.16 0.41 -23.47
C GLY A 173 -22.27 -0.49 -24.04
N GLU A 174 -22.18 -1.80 -23.81
CA GLU A 174 -23.14 -2.78 -24.32
C GLU A 174 -24.34 -2.97 -23.39
N ALA A 175 -25.52 -3.20 -23.99
CA ALA A 175 -26.73 -3.56 -23.26
C ALA A 175 -26.69 -5.06 -22.94
N LYS A 176 -26.36 -5.38 -21.68
CA LYS A 176 -26.21 -6.75 -21.17
C LYS A 176 -26.91 -6.89 -19.82
N GLU A 177 -26.87 -8.09 -19.23
CA GLU A 177 -27.23 -8.27 -17.82
C GLU A 177 -26.28 -7.44 -16.94
N LEU A 178 -26.83 -6.47 -16.21
CA LEU A 178 -26.08 -5.53 -15.40
C LEU A 178 -26.07 -5.95 -13.94
N VAL A 179 -24.88 -5.91 -13.34
CA VAL A 179 -24.65 -6.04 -11.91
C VAL A 179 -24.18 -4.70 -11.34
N THR A 180 -24.43 -4.48 -10.07
CA THR A 180 -23.85 -3.35 -9.33
C THR A 180 -22.35 -3.60 -9.13
N GLU A 181 -21.54 -2.62 -9.48
CA GLU A 181 -20.09 -2.67 -9.37
C GLU A 181 -19.54 -1.36 -8.81
N HIS A 182 -18.36 -1.42 -8.17
CA HIS A 182 -17.69 -0.26 -7.59
C HIS A 182 -16.63 0.30 -8.55
N ALA A 183 -16.88 1.46 -9.13
CA ALA A 183 -15.95 2.10 -10.06
C ALA A 183 -14.55 2.23 -9.42
N ILE A 184 -14.49 2.77 -8.21
CA ILE A 184 -13.31 2.73 -7.35
C ILE A 184 -13.45 1.53 -6.40
N PRO A 185 -12.50 0.58 -6.41
CA PRO A 185 -12.64 -0.67 -5.66
C PRO A 185 -12.56 -0.47 -4.15
N ILE A 186 -13.39 -1.21 -3.41
CA ILE A 186 -13.43 -1.19 -1.95
C ILE A 186 -12.23 -1.95 -1.36
N ASN A 187 -11.14 -1.23 -1.13
CA ASN A 187 -9.94 -1.74 -0.49
C ASN A 187 -9.12 -0.60 0.15
N LYS A 188 -8.05 -0.97 0.87
CA LYS A 188 -7.18 -0.04 1.60
C LYS A 188 -6.21 0.78 0.74
N VAL A 189 -6.19 0.56 -0.58
CA VAL A 189 -5.32 1.29 -1.53
C VAL A 189 -6.10 2.40 -2.21
N TYR A 190 -7.23 2.07 -2.84
CA TYR A 190 -8.06 3.03 -3.58
C TYR A 190 -9.17 3.66 -2.73
N LEU A 191 -9.49 3.08 -1.58
CA LEU A 191 -10.42 3.65 -0.60
C LEU A 191 -11.84 3.89 -1.11
N GLY A 192 -12.28 3.13 -2.13
CA GLY A 192 -13.64 3.25 -2.67
C GLY A 192 -14.71 2.87 -1.66
N GLU A 193 -15.80 3.63 -1.63
CA GLU A 193 -16.92 3.44 -0.70
C GLU A 193 -18.11 2.73 -1.37
N HIS A 194 -18.96 2.07 -0.58
CA HIS A 194 -20.25 1.59 -1.09
C HIS A 194 -21.27 2.73 -1.10
N LYS A 195 -21.10 3.67 -2.01
CA LYS A 195 -21.84 4.94 -2.04
C LYS A 195 -22.35 5.27 -3.43
N LEU A 196 -23.48 5.96 -3.52
CA LEU A 196 -23.94 6.54 -4.79
C LEU A 196 -22.85 7.41 -5.41
N GLY A 197 -22.73 7.36 -6.74
CA GLY A 197 -21.60 7.92 -7.47
C GLY A 197 -20.45 6.92 -7.66
N ASN A 198 -20.16 6.06 -6.68
CA ASN A 198 -19.19 4.97 -6.85
C ASN A 198 -19.82 3.68 -7.39
N LEU A 199 -21.14 3.52 -7.24
CA LEU A 199 -21.88 2.37 -7.77
C LEU A 199 -22.23 2.59 -9.25
N VAL A 200 -21.75 1.71 -10.13
CA VAL A 200 -22.02 1.77 -11.57
C VAL A 200 -22.57 0.45 -12.11
N PRO A 201 -23.33 0.46 -13.22
CA PRO A 201 -23.75 -0.76 -13.90
C PRO A 201 -22.61 -1.37 -14.69
N SER A 202 -22.29 -2.63 -14.41
CA SER A 202 -21.32 -3.40 -15.19
C SER A 202 -21.92 -4.70 -15.68
N CYS A 203 -21.50 -5.18 -16.86
CA CYS A 203 -21.71 -6.58 -17.21
C CYS A 203 -20.76 -7.48 -16.41
N LYS A 204 -21.08 -8.78 -16.29
CA LYS A 204 -20.30 -9.75 -15.52
C LYS A 204 -18.85 -9.87 -16.02
N GLU A 205 -18.65 -9.82 -17.34
CA GLU A 205 -17.33 -9.94 -17.97
C GLU A 205 -16.42 -8.75 -17.66
N CYS A 206 -16.95 -7.52 -17.75
CA CYS A 206 -16.20 -6.31 -17.40
C CYS A 206 -15.89 -6.28 -15.89
N ASN A 207 -16.86 -6.59 -15.04
CA ASN A 207 -16.67 -6.64 -13.58
C ASN A 207 -15.55 -7.63 -13.22
N SER A 208 -15.61 -8.85 -13.77
CA SER A 208 -14.57 -9.86 -13.55
C SER A 208 -13.20 -9.45 -14.10
N SER A 209 -13.16 -8.72 -15.22
CA SER A 209 -11.90 -8.29 -15.85
C SER A 209 -11.26 -7.09 -15.14
N LYS A 210 -12.07 -6.18 -14.61
CA LYS A 210 -11.64 -5.04 -13.79
C LYS A 210 -11.08 -5.52 -12.45
N ALA A 211 -11.76 -6.48 -11.82
CA ALA A 211 -11.36 -7.06 -10.54
C ALA A 211 -11.08 -5.97 -9.48
N SER A 212 -9.82 -5.83 -9.05
CA SER A 212 -9.41 -4.88 -8.01
C SER A 212 -8.79 -3.59 -8.55
N LYS A 213 -8.90 -3.33 -9.85
CA LYS A 213 -8.38 -2.11 -10.48
C LYS A 213 -9.35 -0.96 -10.28
N ASP A 214 -8.80 0.24 -10.22
CA ASP A 214 -9.57 1.46 -10.40
C ASP A 214 -10.18 1.54 -11.81
N PHE A 215 -11.31 2.22 -11.96
CA PHE A 215 -11.97 2.34 -13.26
C PHE A 215 -11.11 3.06 -14.29
N ARG A 216 -10.30 4.06 -13.89
CA ARG A 216 -9.41 4.80 -14.79
C ARG A 216 -8.30 3.90 -15.30
N GLU A 217 -7.73 3.07 -14.44
CA GLU A 217 -6.73 2.07 -14.83
C GLU A 217 -7.33 0.99 -15.74
N PHE A 218 -8.59 0.62 -15.53
CA PHE A 218 -9.27 -0.39 -16.35
C PHE A 218 -9.66 0.14 -17.73
N LEU A 219 -10.02 1.42 -17.82
CA LEU A 219 -10.44 2.11 -19.05
C LEU A 219 -9.30 2.87 -19.73
N ASP A 220 -8.04 2.62 -19.36
CA ASP A 220 -6.87 3.33 -19.91
C ASP A 220 -6.97 3.51 -21.44
N GLY A 221 -6.91 4.77 -21.90
CA GLY A 221 -7.11 5.17 -23.30
C GLY A 221 -8.56 5.32 -23.79
N SER A 222 -9.56 5.22 -22.90
CA SER A 222 -10.98 5.44 -23.20
C SER A 222 -11.55 6.66 -22.45
N ASP A 223 -11.00 7.84 -22.75
CA ASP A 223 -11.29 9.10 -22.05
C ASP A 223 -12.79 9.44 -22.01
N ASP A 224 -13.53 9.17 -23.08
CA ASP A 224 -14.98 9.40 -23.14
C ASP A 224 -15.75 8.62 -22.07
N LYS A 225 -15.33 7.37 -21.79
CA LYS A 225 -16.01 6.52 -20.80
C LYS A 225 -15.62 6.89 -19.39
N ILE A 226 -14.36 7.27 -19.19
CA ILE A 226 -13.87 7.83 -17.92
C ILE A 226 -14.68 9.08 -17.59
N ALA A 227 -14.82 10.00 -18.53
CA ALA A 227 -15.56 11.24 -18.36
C ALA A 227 -17.04 11.03 -18.00
N VAL A 228 -17.70 10.00 -18.56
CA VAL A 228 -19.09 9.65 -18.18
C VAL A 228 -19.19 9.18 -16.74
N ILE A 229 -18.25 8.35 -16.28
CA ILE A 229 -18.23 7.88 -14.88
C ILE A 229 -17.93 9.04 -13.92
N GLU A 230 -16.98 9.91 -14.26
CA GLU A 230 -16.67 11.10 -13.45
C GLU A 230 -17.84 12.08 -13.40
N SER A 231 -18.52 12.31 -14.53
CA SER A 231 -19.74 13.13 -14.57
C SER A 231 -20.88 12.54 -13.73
N TYR A 232 -20.96 11.21 -13.62
CA TYR A 232 -21.91 10.55 -12.74
C TYR A 232 -21.54 10.74 -11.27
N MET A 233 -20.25 10.60 -10.91
CA MET A 233 -19.76 10.89 -9.56
C MET A 233 -20.10 12.32 -9.15
N ASP A 234 -19.83 13.30 -10.01
CA ASP A 234 -20.16 14.71 -9.78
C ASP A 234 -21.66 14.93 -9.58
N LYS A 235 -22.50 14.32 -10.44
CA LYS A 235 -23.97 14.41 -10.32
C LYS A 235 -24.46 13.90 -8.97
N GLN A 236 -23.84 12.85 -8.44
CA GLN A 236 -24.18 12.26 -7.15
C GLN A 236 -23.49 12.96 -5.97
N ASN A 237 -22.74 14.04 -6.20
CA ASN A 237 -21.89 14.70 -5.21
C ASN A 237 -20.92 13.73 -4.52
N TYR A 238 -20.43 12.74 -5.25
CA TYR A 238 -19.47 11.76 -4.77
C TYR A 238 -18.05 12.27 -4.97
N VAL A 239 -17.35 12.52 -3.87
CA VAL A 239 -15.93 12.86 -3.87
C VAL A 239 -15.15 11.65 -3.35
N PRO A 240 -14.34 10.99 -4.20
CA PRO A 240 -13.52 9.86 -3.78
C PRO A 240 -12.62 10.19 -2.59
N LEU A 241 -12.44 9.22 -1.69
CA LEU A 241 -11.45 9.29 -0.60
C LEU A 241 -10.01 9.04 -1.05
N GLU A 242 -9.77 8.96 -2.36
CA GLU A 242 -8.44 8.71 -2.93
C GLU A 242 -7.39 9.66 -2.33
N ASN A 243 -6.25 9.11 -1.92
CA ASN A 243 -5.14 9.83 -1.26
C ASN A 243 -5.48 10.44 0.12
N ASN A 244 -6.59 10.07 0.76
CA ASN A 244 -6.84 10.44 2.14
C ASN A 244 -5.94 9.64 3.10
N GLU A 245 -4.80 10.21 3.46
CA GLU A 245 -3.76 9.57 4.30
C GLU A 245 -4.31 9.12 5.66
N GLN A 246 -5.19 9.91 6.27
CA GLN A 246 -5.77 9.60 7.57
C GLN A 246 -6.66 8.36 7.49
N VAL A 247 -7.55 8.30 6.49
CA VAL A 247 -8.41 7.14 6.26
C VAL A 247 -7.57 5.91 5.92
N GLN A 248 -6.56 6.06 5.07
CA GLN A 248 -5.65 4.96 4.72
C GLN A 248 -4.94 4.40 5.96
N MET A 249 -4.43 5.28 6.83
CA MET A 249 -3.76 4.88 8.07
C MET A 249 -4.71 4.15 9.02
N ILE A 250 -5.94 4.66 9.20
CA ILE A 250 -6.96 4.04 10.04
C ILE A 250 -7.31 2.64 9.53
N LEU A 251 -7.51 2.48 8.21
CA LEU A 251 -7.83 1.17 7.62
C LEU A 251 -6.65 0.20 7.71
N GLU A 252 -5.40 0.66 7.59
CA GLU A 252 -4.22 -0.18 7.80
C GLU A 252 -4.06 -0.61 9.26
N MET A 253 -4.39 0.25 10.23
CA MET A 253 -4.44 -0.12 11.65
C MET A 253 -5.48 -1.20 11.90
N ALA A 254 -6.73 -0.97 11.46
CA ALA A 254 -7.83 -1.93 11.60
C ALA A 254 -7.51 -3.28 10.93
N TYR A 255 -6.90 -3.25 9.73
CA TYR A 255 -6.44 -4.45 9.02
C TYR A 255 -5.44 -5.26 9.87
N ARG A 256 -4.47 -4.60 10.50
CA ARG A 256 -3.46 -5.26 11.35
C ARG A 256 -4.06 -5.80 12.64
N GLU A 257 -4.97 -5.07 13.28
CA GLU A 257 -5.62 -5.50 14.52
C GLU A 257 -6.37 -6.82 14.34
N VAL A 258 -7.14 -7.00 13.26
CA VAL A 258 -7.81 -8.28 12.97
C VAL A 258 -6.81 -9.41 12.82
N GLY A 259 -5.67 -9.15 12.17
CA GLY A 259 -4.59 -10.13 12.04
C GLY A 259 -4.03 -10.54 13.39
N ALA A 260 -3.69 -9.56 14.22
CA ALA A 260 -3.14 -9.79 15.55
C ALA A 260 -4.12 -10.51 16.49
N VAL A 261 -5.43 -10.19 16.41
CA VAL A 261 -6.47 -10.90 17.16
C VAL A 261 -6.54 -12.36 16.74
N ALA A 262 -6.57 -12.65 15.43
CA ALA A 262 -6.59 -14.02 14.93
C ALA A 262 -5.35 -14.81 15.37
N GLU A 263 -4.16 -14.25 15.20
CA GLU A 263 -2.89 -14.88 15.60
C GLU A 263 -2.81 -15.15 17.10
N ARG A 264 -3.27 -14.18 17.93
CA ARG A 264 -3.32 -14.32 19.39
C ARG A 264 -4.18 -15.50 19.82
N TYR A 265 -5.41 -15.58 19.33
CA TYR A 265 -6.31 -16.67 19.73
C TYR A 265 -5.90 -18.02 19.16
N ILE A 266 -5.30 -18.07 17.96
CA ILE A 266 -4.69 -19.29 17.44
C ILE A 266 -3.57 -19.76 18.38
N THR A 267 -2.73 -18.85 18.86
CA THR A 267 -1.62 -19.16 19.79
C THR A 267 -2.16 -19.68 21.12
N ILE A 268 -3.08 -18.96 21.74
CA ILE A 268 -3.73 -19.37 23.01
C ILE A 268 -4.34 -20.77 22.88
N ILE A 269 -5.09 -21.02 21.80
CA ILE A 269 -5.74 -22.31 21.59
C ILE A 269 -4.70 -23.41 21.37
N ASN A 270 -3.65 -23.17 20.59
CA ASN A 270 -2.60 -24.17 20.36
C ASN A 270 -1.88 -24.55 21.66
N GLU A 271 -1.61 -23.58 22.55
CA GLU A 271 -0.96 -23.82 23.84
C GLU A 271 -1.77 -24.76 24.76
N LEU A 272 -3.10 -24.78 24.65
CA LEU A 272 -3.96 -25.71 25.40
C LEU A 272 -3.75 -27.19 25.02
N PHE A 273 -3.17 -27.46 23.85
CA PHE A 273 -2.96 -28.81 23.32
C PHE A 273 -1.49 -29.23 23.29
N VAL A 274 -0.58 -28.50 23.96
CA VAL A 274 0.87 -28.82 24.02
C VAL A 274 1.20 -29.86 25.12
N HIS A 275 0.21 -30.47 25.77
CA HIS A 275 0.46 -31.53 26.76
C HIS A 275 -0.08 -32.88 26.24
N GLU A 276 0.81 -33.75 25.76
CA GLU A 276 0.79 -35.22 26.03
C GLU A 276 1.88 -36.10 25.38
N ASP A 277 2.91 -35.59 24.66
CA ASP A 277 3.86 -36.49 23.95
C ASP A 277 5.33 -36.52 24.42
N ASP A 278 5.74 -35.79 25.47
CA ASP A 278 7.16 -35.71 25.87
C ASP A 278 7.57 -36.62 27.06
N ASN A 279 6.91 -37.77 27.27
CA ASN A 279 7.20 -38.63 28.44
C ASN A 279 7.57 -40.10 28.14
N ASP A 280 7.86 -40.49 26.90
CA ASP A 280 8.04 -41.92 26.55
C ASP A 280 9.44 -42.40 26.12
N ASP A 281 10.51 -41.60 26.25
CA ASP A 281 11.86 -42.03 25.84
C ASP A 281 12.93 -41.95 26.96
N GLN A 282 12.66 -42.54 28.14
CA GLN A 282 13.72 -42.78 29.15
C GLN A 282 13.79 -44.20 29.73
N HIS A 283 13.13 -45.19 29.13
CA HIS A 283 13.37 -46.59 29.47
C HIS A 283 13.57 -47.44 28.22
N LEU A 284 14.84 -47.60 27.81
CA LEU A 284 15.44 -48.84 27.31
C LEU A 284 16.97 -48.71 27.23
#